data_AF-A0A1M4ZAW5-F1
#
_entry.id   AF-A0A1M4ZAW5-F1
#
_cell.length_a   1.000
_cell.length_b   1.000
_cell.length_c   1.000
_cell.angle_alpha   90.00
_cell.angle_beta   90.00
_cell.angle_gamma   90.00
#
_symmetry.space_group_name_H-M   'P 1'
#
loop_
_entity.id
_entity.type
_entity.pdbx_description
1 polymer ?
#
loop_
_entity_poly.entity_id
_entity_poly.type
_entity_poly.pdbx_seq_one_letter_code
_entity_poly.pdbx_strand_id
1 'polypeptide(L)'
;MGLNELIKKGETFYNQVQSSEFGGDYIKGEDYEQWITEVAIHMEKESLPSVIKNRLDKTLENAVGNGAEYLETILGILKAVNKNGNK
;
A
#
# COMPACT_ATOMS: atom_id res chain seq x y z
N MET A 1 3.64 12.16 5.19
CA MET A 1 4.78 11.28 4.92
C MET A 1 5.19 11.38 3.46
N GLY A 2 6.48 11.25 3.19
CA GLY A 2 6.99 11.10 1.82
C GLY A 2 6.78 9.67 1.29
N LEU A 3 6.89 9.48 -0.02
CA LEU A 3 6.69 8.17 -0.66
C LEU A 3 7.60 7.06 -0.09
N ASN A 4 8.86 7.39 0.19
CA ASN A 4 9.81 6.45 0.80
C ASN A 4 9.39 6.00 2.21
N GLU A 5 8.79 6.89 2.99
CA GLU A 5 8.29 6.56 4.33
C GLU A 5 7.06 5.65 4.24
N LEU A 6 6.15 5.93 3.29
CA LEU A 6 4.99 5.08 3.02
C LEU A 6 5.40 3.66 2.60
N ILE A 7 6.42 3.53 1.75
CA ILE A 7 6.97 2.23 1.35
C ILE A 7 7.52 1.48 2.56
N LYS A 8 8.36 2.13 3.38
CA LYS A 8 8.94 1.50 4.59
C LYS A 8 7.86 1.05 5.56
N LYS A 9 6.85 1.89 5.82
CA LYS A 9 5.73 1.56 6.72
C LYS A 9 4.92 0.37 6.18
N GLY A 10 4.65 0.34 4.87
CA GLY A 10 4.01 -0.81 4.22
C GLY A 10 4.82 -2.10 4.30
N GLU A 11 6.15 -2.03 4.15
CA GLU A 11 7.04 -3.19 4.32
C GLU A 11 7.03 -3.73 5.75
N THR A 12 6.89 -2.88 6.76
CA THR A 12 6.71 -3.32 8.15
C THR A 12 5.44 -4.15 8.31
N PHE A 13 4.30 -3.71 7.78
CA PHE A 13 3.05 -4.49 7.80
C PHE A 13 3.21 -5.81 7.04
N TYR A 14 3.91 -5.79 5.90
CA TYR A 14 4.14 -6.98 5.10
C TYR A 14 4.94 -8.02 5.87
N ASN A 15 6.03 -7.60 6.51
CA ASN A 15 6.87 -8.48 7.32
C ASN A 15 6.13 -9.03 8.55
N GLN A 16 5.22 -8.25 9.15
CA GLN A 16 4.38 -8.70 10.26
C GLN A 16 3.46 -9.85 9.83
N VAL A 17 2.83 -9.74 8.66
CA VAL A 17 1.99 -10.82 8.12
C VAL A 17 2.79 -12.05 7.73
N GLN A 18 3.98 -11.86 7.13
CA GLN A 18 4.83 -13.00 6.77
C GLN A 18 5.40 -13.74 7.99
N SER A 19 5.50 -13.06 9.14
CA SER A 19 6.03 -13.63 10.38
C SER A 19 4.97 -14.35 11.21
N SER A 20 3.69 -14.21 10.90
CA SER A 20 2.67 -14.98 11.60
C SER A 20 2.65 -16.42 11.05
N GLU A 21 2.90 -17.38 11.93
CA GLU A 21 3.05 -18.81 11.59
C GLU A 21 1.75 -19.45 11.05
N PHE A 22 0.64 -18.70 10.98
CA PHE A 22 -0.64 -19.17 10.51
C PHE A 22 -1.04 -18.40 9.25
N GLY A 23 -0.81 -19.02 8.10
CA GLY A 23 -1.17 -18.48 6.79
C GLY A 23 -2.65 -18.08 6.73
N GLY A 24 -2.90 -16.79 6.50
CA GLY A 24 -4.24 -16.24 6.37
C GLY A 24 -4.54 -14.98 7.19
N ASP A 25 -3.53 -14.32 7.76
CA ASP A 25 -3.79 -13.12 8.55
C ASP A 25 -4.28 -11.94 7.69
N TYR A 26 -5.51 -11.54 8.00
CA TYR A 26 -6.12 -10.31 7.51
C TYR A 26 -5.45 -9.12 8.19
N ILE A 27 -4.99 -8.14 7.40
CA ILE A 27 -4.39 -6.94 7.97
C ILE A 27 -5.50 -5.96 8.31
N LYS A 28 -5.56 -5.60 9.60
CA LYS A 28 -6.54 -4.67 10.15
C LYS A 28 -5.95 -3.95 11.35
N GLY A 29 -6.59 -2.85 11.74
CA GLY A 29 -6.18 -2.03 12.88
C GLY A 29 -5.94 -0.58 12.47
N GLU A 30 -6.01 0.31 13.45
CA GLU A 30 -5.94 1.76 13.27
C GLU A 30 -4.68 2.21 12.50
N ASP A 31 -3.52 1.64 12.84
CA ASP A 31 -2.26 1.98 12.17
C ASP A 31 -2.24 1.64 10.68
N TYR A 32 -2.89 0.53 10.31
CA TYR A 32 -2.99 0.08 8.92
C TYR A 32 -3.99 0.92 8.13
N GLU A 33 -5.15 1.20 8.73
CA GLU A 33 -6.18 2.11 8.19
C GLU A 33 -5.63 3.52 7.92
N GLN A 34 -4.86 4.03 8.89
CA GLN A 34 -4.18 5.31 8.74
C GLN A 34 -3.17 5.26 7.60
N TRP A 35 -2.39 4.17 7.48
CA TRP A 35 -1.45 4.01 6.38
C TRP A 35 -2.14 3.96 5.01
N ILE A 36 -3.24 3.21 4.87
CA ILE A 36 -4.06 3.18 3.64
C ILE A 36 -4.53 4.58 3.27
N THR A 37 -5.03 5.34 4.25
CA THR A 37 -5.48 6.72 4.07
C THR A 37 -4.34 7.64 3.64
N GLU A 38 -3.18 7.53 4.27
CA GLU A 38 -1.99 8.30 3.92
C GLU A 38 -1.49 7.98 2.50
N VAL A 39 -1.58 6.72 2.07
CA VAL A 39 -1.29 6.30 0.70
C VAL A 39 -2.26 6.96 -0.28
N ALA A 40 -3.57 6.91 -0.03
CA ALA A 40 -4.57 7.54 -0.90
C ALA A 40 -4.29 9.04 -1.08
N ILE A 41 -4.11 9.77 0.02
CA ILE A 41 -3.84 11.23 0.01
C ILE A 41 -2.55 11.56 -0.73
N HIS A 42 -1.51 10.74 -0.57
CA HIS A 42 -0.23 10.97 -1.25
C HIS A 42 -0.38 10.74 -2.76
N MET A 43 -1.03 9.65 -3.14
CA MET A 43 -1.14 9.24 -4.54
C MET A 43 -2.13 10.08 -5.34
N GLU A 44 -3.09 10.76 -4.71
CA GLU A 44 -3.92 11.78 -5.35
C GLU A 44 -3.13 12.99 -5.87
N LYS A 45 -1.98 13.29 -5.24
CA LYS A 45 -1.11 14.40 -5.64
C LYS A 45 -0.16 14.02 -6.78
N GLU A 46 0.01 12.71 -7.00
CA GLU A 46 0.86 12.18 -8.06
C GLU A 46 0.11 12.17 -9.39
N SER A 47 0.79 12.59 -10.47
CA SER A 47 0.24 12.54 -11.83
C SER A 47 0.38 11.12 -12.40
N LEU A 48 -0.50 10.22 -11.96
CA LEU A 48 -0.47 8.82 -12.35
C LEU A 48 -1.28 8.56 -13.63
N PRO A 49 -0.83 7.64 -14.50
CA PRO A 49 -1.67 7.12 -15.57
C PRO A 49 -2.98 6.55 -15.01
N SER A 50 -4.10 6.80 -15.70
CA SER A 50 -5.44 6.38 -15.26
C SER A 50 -5.54 4.88 -14.95
N VAL A 51 -4.81 4.04 -15.69
CA VAL A 51 -4.74 2.59 -15.45
C VAL A 51 -4.15 2.27 -14.07
N ILE A 52 -3.10 2.98 -13.67
CA ILE A 52 -2.44 2.78 -12.37
C ILE A 52 -3.31 3.34 -11.24
N LYS A 53 -3.88 4.53 -11.45
CA LYS A 53 -4.80 5.16 -10.48
C LYS A 53 -6.01 4.26 -10.21
N ASN A 54 -6.72 3.82 -11.26
CA ASN A 54 -7.88 2.93 -11.11
C ASN A 54 -7.53 1.59 -10.44
N ARG A 55 -6.33 1.05 -10.71
CA ARG A 55 -5.85 -0.16 -10.04
C ARG A 55 -5.59 0.11 -8.56
N LEU A 56 -4.95 1.22 -8.23
CA LEU A 56 -4.67 1.62 -6.85
C LEU A 56 -5.97 1.83 -6.07
N ASP A 57 -6.92 2.62 -6.60
CA ASP A 57 -8.19 2.94 -5.94
C ASP A 57 -8.96 1.65 -5.59
N LYS A 58 -9.11 0.74 -6.55
CA LYS A 58 -9.72 -0.58 -6.31
C LYS A 58 -8.97 -1.42 -5.27
N THR A 59 -7.65 -1.31 -5.23
CA THR A 59 -6.85 -2.08 -4.27
C THR A 59 -7.03 -1.51 -2.87
N LEU A 60 -7.04 -0.18 -2.72
CA LEU A 60 -7.22 0.50 -1.44
C LEU A 60 -8.62 0.24 -0.85
N GLU A 61 -9.68 0.29 -1.67
CA GLU A 61 -11.05 -0.02 -1.27
C GLU A 61 -11.21 -1.41 -0.65
N ASN A 62 -10.37 -2.36 -1.07
CA ASN A 62 -10.43 -3.74 -0.63
C ASN A 62 -9.29 -4.11 0.34
N ALA A 63 -8.37 -3.21 0.68
CA ALA A 63 -7.17 -3.60 1.42
C ALA A 63 -7.43 -3.96 2.88
N VAL A 64 -8.34 -3.24 3.53
CA VAL A 64 -8.64 -3.40 4.96
C VAL A 64 -9.40 -4.69 5.22
N GLY A 65 -8.92 -5.49 6.17
CA GLY A 65 -9.61 -6.72 6.59
C GLY A 65 -9.61 -7.82 5.53
N ASN A 66 -8.79 -7.68 4.49
CA ASN A 66 -8.58 -8.67 3.44
C ASN A 66 -7.11 -9.15 3.44
N GLY A 67 -6.77 -9.99 2.46
CA GLY A 67 -5.48 -10.67 2.38
C GLY A 67 -4.30 -9.74 2.08
N ALA A 68 -3.09 -10.24 2.37
CA ALA A 68 -1.83 -9.54 2.12
C ALA A 68 -1.59 -9.18 0.63
N GLU A 69 -2.29 -9.83 -0.30
CA GLU A 69 -2.21 -9.53 -1.74
C GLU A 69 -2.52 -8.07 -2.09
N TYR A 70 -3.43 -7.44 -1.32
CA TYR A 70 -3.76 -6.02 -1.49
C TYR A 70 -2.59 -5.14 -1.03
N LEU A 71 -1.98 -5.47 0.11
CA LEU A 71 -0.78 -4.80 0.60
C LEU A 71 0.39 -4.93 -0.40
N GLU A 72 0.64 -6.14 -0.92
CA GLU A 72 1.68 -6.38 -1.92
C GLU A 72 1.45 -5.52 -3.18
N THR A 73 0.21 -5.46 -3.65
CA THR A 73 -0.17 -4.67 -4.82
C THR A 73 0.06 -3.18 -4.58
N ILE A 74 -0.35 -2.65 -3.42
CA ILE A 74 -0.10 -1.25 -3.04
C ILE A 74 1.40 -0.97 -3.01
N LEU A 75 2.19 -1.80 -2.34
CA LEU A 75 3.65 -1.66 -2.27
C LEU A 75 4.30 -1.69 -3.66
N GLY A 76 3.85 -2.57 -4.54
CA GLY A 76 4.32 -2.65 -5.92
C GLY A 76 4.08 -1.35 -6.68
N ILE A 77 2.90 -0.75 -6.53
CA ILE A 77 2.56 0.54 -7.15
C ILE A 77 3.43 1.66 -6.57
N LEU A 78 3.55 1.77 -5.25
CA LEU A 78 4.36 2.80 -4.60
C LEU A 78 5.83 2.74 -5.03
N LYS A 79 6.42 1.54 -5.07
CA LYS A 79 7.80 1.33 -5.52
C LYS A 79 7.98 1.70 -7.00
N ALA A 80 7.00 1.37 -7.86
CA ALA A 80 7.05 1.74 -9.26
C ALA A 80 6.98 3.25 -9.47
N VAL A 81 6.14 3.94 -8.71
CA VAL A 81 6.03 5.41 -8.74
C VAL A 81 7.33 6.05 -8.24
N ASN A 82 7.89 5.56 -7.13
CA ASN A 82 9.15 6.06 -6.59
C ASN A 82 10.34 5.90 -7.57
N LYS A 83 10.35 4.81 -8.34
CA LYS A 83 11.37 4.57 -9.37
C LYS A 83 11.21 5.49 -10.59
N ASN A 84 9.98 5.87 -10.93
CA ASN A 84 9.69 6.72 -12.09
C ASN A 84 9.70 8.22 -11.78
N GLY A 85 9.46 8.62 -10.53
CA GLY A 85 9.55 10.02 -10.08
C GLY A 85 10.98 10.53 -9.84
N ASN A 86 11.98 9.64 -9.82
CA ASN A 86 13.41 9.98 -9.74
C ASN A 86 14.06 10.12 -11.14
N LYS A 87 13.29 10.48 -12.17
CA LYS A 87 13.78 10.76 -13.52
C LYS A 87 13.59 12.22 -13.92
#